data_AF-A0AAE7M515-F1
#
_entry.id   AF-A0AAE7M515-F1
#
_cell.length_a   1.000
_cell.length_b   1.000
_cell.length_c   1.000
_cell.angle_alpha   90.00
_cell.angle_beta   90.00
_cell.angle_gamma   90.00
#
_symmetry.space_group_name_H-M   'P 1'
#
loop_
_entity.id
_entity.type
_entity.pdbx_description
1 polymer ?
#
loop_
_entity_poly.entity_id
_entity_poly.type
_entity_poly.pdbx_seq_one_letter_code
_entity_poly.pdbx_strand_id
1 'polypeptide(L)'
;MSCQIVPMVLSQSPQTSSVRVGFRSSQRITITLPFAIAHGLMQRSIHEGRSLSNLAAFLLEASLQPTSPCFSPGCLGASAKSQ
;
A
#
# COMPACT_ATOMS: atom_id res chain seq x y z
N MET A 1 -15.75 -15.23 50.33
CA MET A 1 -16.80 -14.66 49.47
C MET A 1 -16.49 -15.06 48.04
N SER A 2 -17.12 -16.15 47.60
CA SER A 2 -17.02 -16.68 46.24
C SER A 2 -18.03 -15.98 45.34
N CYS A 3 -17.57 -15.39 44.24
CA CYS A 3 -18.43 -15.07 43.10
C CYS A 3 -17.67 -15.43 41.82
N GLN A 4 -17.91 -16.65 41.34
CA GLN A 4 -17.63 -17.05 39.96
C GLN A 4 -18.74 -16.47 39.08
N ILE A 5 -18.38 -15.75 38.01
CA ILE A 5 -19.30 -15.42 36.92
C ILE A 5 -18.73 -16.07 35.65
N VAL A 6 -19.45 -17.07 35.17
CA VAL A 6 -19.23 -17.79 33.91
C VAL A 6 -19.83 -17.00 32.73
N PRO A 7 -19.31 -17.19 31.50
CA PRO A 7 -19.54 -16.33 30.35
C PRO A 7 -20.84 -16.66 29.62
N MET A 8 -21.59 -15.63 29.18
CA MET A 8 -22.60 -15.80 28.13
C MET A 8 -21.96 -15.59 26.76
N VAL A 9 -21.82 -16.69 26.01
CA VAL A 9 -21.65 -16.67 24.57
C VAL A 9 -23.00 -16.26 23.96
N LEU A 10 -23.02 -15.20 23.16
CA LEU A 10 -24.13 -14.94 22.24
C LEU A 10 -23.59 -14.90 20.81
N SER A 11 -23.88 -16.00 20.12
CA SER A 11 -23.82 -16.19 18.68
C SER A 11 -24.33 -14.97 17.93
N GLN A 12 -23.49 -14.35 17.11
CA GLN A 12 -23.92 -13.45 16.03
C GLN A 12 -23.00 -13.61 14.82
N SER A 13 -23.48 -14.38 13.84
CA SER A 13 -23.09 -14.23 12.44
C SER A 13 -24.33 -13.73 11.70
N PRO A 14 -24.23 -12.60 11.00
CA PRO A 14 -24.40 -12.69 9.56
C PRO A 14 -23.22 -12.04 8.85
N GLN A 15 -22.71 -12.79 7.87
CA GLN A 15 -21.62 -12.41 7.00
C GLN A 15 -22.02 -11.22 6.13
N THR A 16 -21.74 -10.01 6.63
CA THR A 16 -21.56 -8.85 5.79
C THR A 16 -20.08 -8.79 5.46
N SER A 17 -19.73 -9.13 4.22
CA SER A 17 -18.41 -8.86 3.64
C SER A 17 -18.23 -7.35 3.50
N SER A 18 -18.18 -6.64 4.65
CA SER A 18 -17.62 -5.31 4.67
C SER A 18 -16.19 -5.49 4.16
N VAL A 19 -15.90 -4.89 3.01
CA VAL A 19 -14.52 -4.68 2.58
C VAL A 19 -13.93 -3.84 3.69
N ARG A 20 -13.31 -4.51 4.65
CA ARG A 20 -12.47 -3.87 5.64
C ARG A 20 -11.35 -3.30 4.81
N VAL A 21 -11.48 -2.03 4.45
CA VAL A 21 -10.33 -1.14 4.24
C VAL A 21 -9.69 -1.05 5.62
N GLY A 22 -9.10 -2.17 6.05
CA GLY A 22 -8.31 -2.21 7.25
C GLY A 22 -7.23 -1.18 7.02
N PHE A 23 -7.14 -0.19 7.91
CA PHE A 23 -5.96 0.63 8.02
C PHE A 23 -4.79 -0.33 8.05
N ARG A 24 -4.10 -0.49 6.91
CA ARG A 24 -2.95 -1.36 6.82
C ARG A 24 -1.92 -0.71 7.73
N SER A 25 -1.68 -1.34 8.86
CA SER A 25 -0.66 -0.86 9.78
C SER A 25 0.68 -0.79 9.03
N SER A 26 1.49 0.20 9.35
CA SER A 26 2.84 0.30 8.78
C SER A 26 3.61 -0.97 9.12
N GLN A 27 4.12 -1.66 8.10
CA GLN A 27 4.91 -2.87 8.25
C GLN A 27 6.38 -2.53 8.01
N ARG A 28 7.23 -2.83 9.00
CA ARG A 28 8.69 -2.68 8.88
C ARG A 28 9.25 -3.88 8.12
N ILE A 29 10.01 -3.58 7.06
CA ILE A 29 10.77 -4.57 6.29
C ILE A 29 12.27 -4.32 6.46
N THR A 30 13.05 -5.40 6.51
CA THR A 30 14.51 -5.36 6.52
C THR A 30 15.00 -6.06 5.25
N ILE A 31 15.83 -5.39 4.47
CA ILE A 31 16.40 -5.93 3.24
C ILE A 31 17.92 -5.82 3.30
N THR A 32 18.60 -6.83 2.75
CA THR A 32 20.06 -6.81 2.59
C THR A 32 20.39 -6.31 1.20
N LEU A 33 21.25 -5.29 1.09
CA LEU A 33 21.65 -4.67 -0.17
C LEU A 33 23.18 -4.72 -0.33
N PRO A 34 23.70 -4.76 -1.58
CA PRO A 34 25.11 -4.53 -1.84
C PRO A 34 25.57 -3.15 -1.34
N PHE A 35 26.81 -3.06 -0.85
CA PHE A 35 27.37 -1.83 -0.29
C PHE A 35 27.24 -0.62 -1.23
N ALA A 36 27.56 -0.80 -2.51
CA ALA A 36 27.50 0.28 -3.51
C ALA A 36 26.09 0.89 -3.61
N ILE A 37 25.04 0.06 -3.54
CA ILE A 37 23.65 0.51 -3.62
C ILE A 37 23.24 1.21 -2.32
N ALA A 38 23.57 0.62 -1.17
CA ALA A 38 23.29 1.23 0.13
C ALA A 38 23.96 2.61 0.28
N HIS A 39 25.23 2.72 -0.15
CA HIS A 39 25.96 3.98 -0.14
C HIS A 39 25.33 5.01 -1.09
N GLY A 40 24.96 4.62 -2.31
CA GLY A 40 24.28 5.51 -3.25
C GLY A 40 22.94 6.04 -2.72
N LEU A 41 22.14 5.19 -2.09
CA LEU A 41 20.89 5.59 -1.43
C LEU A 41 21.14 6.57 -0.28
N MET A 42 22.17 6.33 0.53
CA MET A 42 22.54 7.21 1.63
C MET A 42 22.95 8.60 1.12
N GLN A 43 23.85 8.67 0.13
CA GLN A 43 24.27 9.93 -0.48
C GLN A 43 23.09 10.71 -1.07
N ARG A 44 22.20 10.02 -1.79
CA ARG A 44 20.99 10.63 -2.34
C ARG A 44 20.05 11.16 -1.25
N SER A 45 19.88 10.42 -0.15
CA SER A 45 19.06 10.85 0.98
C SER A 45 19.58 12.13 1.64
N ILE A 46 20.91 12.24 1.78
CA ILE A 46 21.58 13.45 2.30
C ILE A 46 21.39 14.62 1.34
N HIS A 47 21.60 14.39 0.05
CA HIS A 47 21.45 15.41 -0.98
C HIS A 47 20.02 15.96 -1.07
N GLU A 48 19.01 15.09 -0.98
CA GLU A 48 17.60 15.50 -0.98
C GLU A 48 17.12 16.04 0.37
N GLY A 49 17.92 15.90 1.44
CA GLY A 49 17.53 16.32 2.80
C GLY A 49 16.39 15.48 3.39
N ARG A 50 16.26 14.21 2.99
CA ARG A 50 15.18 13.30 3.42
C ARG A 50 15.76 12.11 4.17
N SER A 51 14.99 11.50 5.07
CA SER A 51 15.43 10.28 5.73
C SER A 51 15.54 9.12 4.73
N LEU A 52 16.50 8.22 4.94
CA LEU A 52 16.73 7.07 4.07
C LEU A 52 15.46 6.21 3.91
N SER A 53 14.70 6.00 5.00
CA SER A 53 13.43 5.26 4.95
C SER A 53 12.37 5.95 4.10
N ASN A 54 12.30 7.28 4.13
CA ASN A 54 11.34 8.05 3.35
C ASN A 54 11.71 8.07 1.85
N LEU A 55 13.00 8.21 1.53
CA LEU A 55 13.50 8.05 0.17
C LEU A 55 13.22 6.63 -0.36
N ALA A 56 13.50 5.60 0.44
CA ALA A 56 13.22 4.21 0.05
C ALA A 56 11.72 3.98 -0.22
N ALA A 57 10.84 4.50 0.64
CA ALA A 57 9.39 4.43 0.43
C ALA A 57 8.98 5.09 -0.89
N PHE A 58 9.47 6.31 -1.16
CA PHE A 58 9.18 7.02 -2.41
C PHE A 58 9.63 6.23 -3.65
N LEU A 59 10.83 5.64 -3.62
CA LEU A 59 11.33 4.85 -4.75
C LEU A 59 10.54 3.55 -4.95
N LEU A 60 10.11 2.91 -3.87
CA LEU A 60 9.26 1.72 -3.93
C LEU A 60 7.86 2.06 -4.44
N GLU A 61 7.27 3.16 -4.00
CA GLU A 61 5.99 3.63 -4.52
C GLU A 61 6.08 3.90 -6.02
N ALA A 62 7.11 4.62 -6.46
CA ALA A 62 7.33 4.94 -7.87
C ALA A 62 7.56 3.70 -8.76
N SER A 63 8.23 2.66 -8.26
CA SER A 63 8.47 1.43 -9.01
C SER A 63 7.25 0.50 -9.07
N LEU A 64 6.36 0.59 -8.08
CA LEU A 64 5.13 -0.20 -7.99
C LEU A 64 3.93 0.46 -8.68
N GLN A 65 4.03 1.74 -9.05
CA GLN A 65 2.97 2.35 -9.86
C GLN A 65 2.86 1.57 -11.18
N PRO A 66 1.71 0.96 -11.46
CA PRO A 66 1.54 0.26 -12.73
C PRO A 66 1.75 1.30 -13.84
N THR A 67 2.66 0.99 -14.77
CA THR A 67 2.63 1.59 -16.10
C THR A 67 1.39 1.04 -16.78
N SER A 68 0.19 1.39 -16.32
CA SER A 68 -1.00 1.15 -17.09
C SER A 68 -0.85 1.99 -18.35
N PRO A 69 -0.66 1.40 -19.56
CA PRO A 69 -1.10 2.11 -20.73
C PRO A 69 -2.55 2.47 -20.46
N CYS A 70 -2.91 3.73 -20.73
CA CYS A 70 -4.28 4.18 -20.68
C CYS A 70 -5.15 3.25 -21.52
N PHE A 71 -5.71 2.23 -20.89
CA PHE A 71 -6.77 1.39 -21.41
C PHE A 71 -7.93 1.63 -20.46
N SER A 72 -8.49 2.83 -20.55
CA SER A 72 -9.85 3.05 -20.10
C SER A 72 -10.77 2.17 -20.97
N PRO A 73 -11.48 1.17 -20.42
CA PRO A 73 -12.54 0.48 -21.14
C PRO A 73 -13.72 1.46 -21.20
N GLY A 74 -13.65 2.42 -22.11
CA GLY A 74 -14.58 3.53 -22.20
C GLY A 74 -14.29 4.50 -23.34
N CYS A 75 -13.07 4.51 -23.88
CA CYS A 75 -12.79 5.21 -25.14
C CYS A 75 -13.06 4.28 -26.35
N LEU A 76 -14.26 3.70 -26.41
CA LEU A 76 -14.81 3.16 -27.64
C LEU A 76 -15.50 4.31 -28.39
N GLY A 77 -15.15 4.44 -29.67
CA GLY A 77 -15.45 5.62 -30.48
C GLY A 77 -16.93 5.99 -30.62
N ALA A 78 -17.14 7.30 -30.74
CA ALA A 78 -18.20 7.97 -31.49
C ALA A 78 -17.77 9.45 -31.53
N SER A 79 -17.46 10.07 -32.65
CA SER A 79 -18.40 10.33 -33.73
C SER A 79 -17.62 10.73 -34.99
N ALA A 80 -17.55 9.81 -35.95
CA ALA A 80 -17.43 10.18 -37.36
C ALA A 80 -18.85 10.47 -37.88
N LYS A 81 -19.18 11.75 -38.04
CA LYS A 81 -20.20 12.30 -38.95
C LYS A 81 -19.48 13.46 -39.61
N SER A 82 -19.09 13.43 -40.89
CA SER A 82 -19.94 13.31 -42.08
C SER A 82 -21.19 14.17 -41.95
N GLN A 83 -21.03 15.49 -42.11
CA GLN A 83 -21.64 16.26 -43.19
C GLN A 83 -20.96 17.63 -43.30
#